data_AF-A0A1M4WE23-F1
#
_entry.id   AF-A0A1M4WE23-F1
#
_cell.length_a   1.000
_cell.length_b   1.000
_cell.length_c   1.000
_cell.angle_alpha   90.00
_cell.angle_beta   90.00
_cell.angle_gamma   90.00
#
_symmetry.space_group_name_H-M   'P 1'
#
loop_
_entity.id
_entity.type
_entity.pdbx_description
1 polymer ?
#
loop_
_entity_poly.entity_id
_entity_poly.type
_entity_poly.pdbx_seq_one_letter_code
_entity_poly.pdbx_strand_id
1 'polypeptide(L)'
;MPPAKNGDYAFLLHILKSLKSTGKAAVILPHGVLFRGNAEATIRKELLRRGYIKGIIGLPPNLFYGTGIPACILVLDKENAQARTGVFMIDASKGFMKDGPKNRLRSRDIHKIVDVFNRQLEIDRYSRMVPLAEIADPKNDYNLNIPRYIDSSEPEDLQDLRAHLHGGIPERDIDALSAYWEAFPSLRSTLFKPNRPGYLDLAIDVTDVQQTILDSSEFKDFARRAQDLVTDWFGVHRSELENINADTRSNELIASLADDLLALFKSVPLLDEYDIYEQLMTYWHETMHDDVFLIMNDGWLEAAKPRKAIEDKDRKLAEAPDLVVGSGKSATKYKMDLLPPSLIEARYFRAEQERVAELDAAA
;
A
#
# COMPACT_ATOMS: atom_id res chain seq x y z
N MET A 1 -40.46 -2.53 -4.24
CA MET A 1 -39.65 -2.84 -5.43
C MET A 1 -38.70 -1.69 -5.71
N PRO A 2 -37.50 -1.92 -6.25
CA PRO A 2 -36.57 -0.86 -6.66
C PRO A 2 -37.20 0.09 -7.71
N PRO A 3 -36.77 1.37 -7.78
CA PRO A 3 -37.29 2.32 -8.76
C PRO A 3 -36.98 1.92 -10.21
N ALA A 4 -37.90 2.18 -11.15
CA ALA A 4 -37.74 1.82 -12.57
C ALA A 4 -36.52 2.44 -13.26
N LYS A 5 -36.00 3.56 -12.74
CA LYS A 5 -34.85 4.28 -13.29
C LYS A 5 -33.50 3.89 -12.67
N ASN A 6 -33.48 3.10 -11.59
CA ASN A 6 -32.25 2.72 -10.87
C ASN A 6 -32.25 1.21 -10.57
N GLY A 7 -31.39 0.47 -11.27
CA GLY A 7 -31.31 -1.00 -11.17
C GLY A 7 -30.47 -1.52 -10.00
N ASP A 8 -29.73 -0.67 -9.29
CA ASP A 8 -28.71 -1.08 -8.30
C ASP A 8 -29.28 -2.04 -7.25
N TYR A 9 -30.38 -1.65 -6.59
CA TYR A 9 -31.04 -2.49 -5.59
C TYR A 9 -31.74 -3.71 -6.19
N ALA A 10 -32.09 -3.70 -7.48
CA ALA A 10 -32.65 -4.88 -8.14
C ALA A 10 -31.60 -5.97 -8.27
N PHE A 11 -30.39 -5.62 -8.72
CA PHE A 11 -29.25 -6.55 -8.77
C PHE A 11 -28.83 -7.00 -7.38
N LEU A 12 -28.74 -6.09 -6.41
CA LEU A 12 -28.38 -6.44 -5.03
C LEU A 12 -29.36 -7.44 -4.42
N LEU A 13 -30.66 -7.21 -4.58
CA LEU A 13 -31.70 -8.12 -4.08
C LEU A 13 -31.71 -9.46 -4.84
N HIS A 14 -31.44 -9.44 -6.14
CA HIS A 14 -31.29 -10.66 -6.94
C HIS A 14 -30.13 -11.52 -6.43
N ILE A 15 -28.95 -10.92 -6.21
CA ILE A 15 -27.78 -11.58 -5.63
C ILE A 15 -28.14 -12.17 -4.26
N LEU A 16 -28.70 -11.36 -3.36
CA LEU A 16 -29.07 -11.79 -2.02
C LEU A 16 -30.08 -12.96 -2.02
N LYS A 17 -31.04 -12.95 -2.96
CA LYS A 17 -32.02 -14.04 -3.12
C LYS A 17 -31.35 -15.33 -3.59
N SER A 18 -30.36 -15.23 -4.47
CA SER A 18 -29.61 -16.37 -5.02
C SER A 18 -28.59 -16.96 -4.04
N LEU A 19 -28.19 -16.23 -3.00
CA LEU A 19 -27.29 -16.74 -1.95
C LEU A 19 -27.94 -17.84 -1.11
N LYS A 20 -27.15 -18.88 -0.80
CA LYS A 20 -27.47 -19.89 0.23
C LYS A 20 -27.63 -19.24 1.62
N SER A 21 -28.17 -19.96 2.60
CA SER A 21 -28.30 -19.46 3.98
C SER A 21 -26.97 -19.09 4.63
N THR A 22 -25.87 -19.76 4.26
CA THR A 22 -24.50 -19.46 4.71
C THR A 22 -23.70 -18.63 3.68
N GLY A 23 -24.37 -18.21 2.60
CA GLY A 23 -23.73 -17.54 1.47
C GLY A 23 -23.29 -16.11 1.79
N LYS A 24 -22.21 -15.69 1.13
CA LYS A 24 -21.60 -14.36 1.21
C LYS A 24 -21.46 -13.78 -0.19
N ALA A 25 -21.51 -12.46 -0.32
CA ALA A 25 -21.22 -11.76 -1.56
C ALA A 25 -20.53 -10.42 -1.28
N ALA A 26 -19.62 -10.02 -2.15
CA ALA A 26 -19.07 -8.66 -2.21
C ALA A 26 -19.53 -8.04 -3.52
N VAL A 27 -20.24 -6.91 -3.46
CA VAL A 27 -20.86 -6.28 -4.64
C VAL A 27 -20.37 -4.85 -4.76
N ILE A 28 -19.76 -4.52 -5.91
CA ILE A 28 -19.33 -3.16 -6.22
C ILE A 28 -20.55 -2.36 -6.70
N LEU A 29 -20.82 -1.23 -6.04
CA LEU A 29 -21.95 -0.36 -6.34
C LEU A 29 -21.54 1.12 -6.24
N PRO A 30 -22.21 2.05 -6.93
CA PRO A 30 -22.03 3.48 -6.69
C PRO A 30 -22.48 3.86 -5.27
N HIS A 31 -21.90 4.90 -4.67
CA HIS A 31 -22.25 5.35 -3.30
C HIS A 31 -23.74 5.68 -3.11
N GLY A 32 -24.48 5.99 -4.17
CA GLY A 32 -25.89 6.34 -4.08
C GLY A 32 -26.74 5.27 -3.36
N VAL A 33 -26.40 3.99 -3.45
CA VAL A 33 -27.12 2.93 -2.71
C VAL A 33 -27.08 3.14 -1.20
N LEU A 34 -26.04 3.79 -0.68
CA LEU A 34 -25.85 4.00 0.75
C LEU A 34 -26.82 5.06 1.32
N PHE A 35 -27.25 6.03 0.52
CA PHE A 35 -27.95 7.22 1.05
C PHE A 35 -29.20 7.65 0.29
N ARG A 36 -29.44 7.16 -0.94
CA ARG A 36 -30.64 7.55 -1.69
C ARG A 36 -31.92 7.17 -0.93
N GLY A 37 -32.91 8.06 -1.02
CA GLY A 37 -34.17 8.02 -0.25
C GLY A 37 -35.26 7.11 -0.84
N ASN A 38 -36.51 7.38 -0.46
CA ASN A 38 -37.71 6.73 -1.00
C ASN A 38 -37.67 5.19 -0.90
N ALA A 39 -38.04 4.48 -1.97
CA ALA A 39 -38.10 3.03 -2.00
C ALA A 39 -36.75 2.36 -1.67
N GLU A 40 -35.63 2.97 -2.04
CA GLU A 40 -34.29 2.44 -1.74
C GLU A 40 -33.97 2.53 -0.25
N ALA A 41 -34.40 3.61 0.43
CA ALA A 41 -34.27 3.72 1.89
C ALA A 41 -35.05 2.62 2.63
N THR A 42 -36.28 2.33 2.19
CA THR A 42 -37.07 1.23 2.75
C THR A 42 -36.38 -0.12 2.56
N ILE A 43 -35.83 -0.38 1.36
CA ILE A 43 -35.09 -1.63 1.09
C ILE A 43 -33.85 -1.71 1.99
N ARG A 44 -33.05 -0.63 2.06
CA ARG A 44 -31.85 -0.55 2.90
C ARG A 44 -32.14 -0.84 4.36
N LYS A 45 -33.19 -0.20 4.91
CA LYS A 45 -33.64 -0.40 6.29
C LYS A 45 -33.99 -1.86 6.57
N GLU A 46 -34.69 -2.52 5.66
CA GLU A 46 -35.03 -3.94 5.82
C GLU A 46 -33.82 -4.87 5.70
N LEU A 47 -32.86 -4.56 4.83
CA LEU A 47 -31.60 -5.32 4.75
C LEU A 47 -30.77 -5.20 6.04
N LEU A 48 -30.69 -4.00 6.61
CA LEU A 48 -30.00 -3.72 7.86
C LEU A 48 -30.68 -4.41 9.05
N ARG A 49 -32.02 -4.35 9.15
CA ARG A 49 -32.78 -5.01 10.22
C ARG A 49 -32.65 -6.53 10.21
N ARG A 50 -32.52 -7.13 9.02
CA ARG A 50 -32.26 -8.56 8.87
C ARG A 50 -30.78 -8.91 9.07
N GLY A 51 -29.95 -7.90 9.27
CA GLY A 51 -28.50 -8.00 9.46
C GLY A 51 -27.73 -8.34 8.20
N TYR A 52 -28.34 -8.41 7.01
CA TYR A 52 -27.69 -8.97 5.81
C TYR A 52 -26.48 -8.18 5.30
N ILE A 53 -26.41 -6.89 5.60
CA ILE A 53 -25.24 -6.05 5.31
C ILE A 53 -24.23 -6.28 6.43
N LYS A 54 -23.12 -6.93 6.10
CA LYS A 54 -22.02 -7.19 7.05
C LYS A 54 -21.06 -6.01 7.13
N GLY A 55 -20.79 -5.38 6.00
CA GLY A 55 -19.86 -4.26 5.95
C GLY A 55 -19.87 -3.49 4.64
N ILE A 56 -19.21 -2.33 4.67
CA ILE A 56 -19.11 -1.38 3.57
C ILE A 56 -17.66 -0.95 3.45
N ILE A 57 -17.12 -0.98 2.24
CA ILE A 57 -15.77 -0.48 1.94
C ILE A 57 -15.90 0.64 0.91
N GLY A 58 -15.62 1.87 1.29
CA GLY A 58 -15.54 3.01 0.38
C GLY A 58 -14.24 2.97 -0.41
N LEU A 59 -14.32 3.03 -1.73
CA LEU A 59 -13.15 2.98 -2.61
C LEU A 59 -12.76 4.38 -3.09
N PRO A 60 -11.49 4.57 -3.51
CA PRO A 60 -11.04 5.79 -4.16
C PRO A 60 -11.89 6.23 -5.36
N PRO A 61 -11.96 7.55 -5.64
CA PRO A 61 -12.51 8.07 -6.90
C PRO A 61 -11.67 7.61 -8.10
N ASN A 62 -12.20 7.76 -9.31
CA ASN A 62 -11.46 7.55 -10.57
C ASN A 62 -10.79 6.16 -10.77
N LEU A 63 -11.27 5.11 -10.08
CA LEU A 63 -10.77 3.74 -10.25
C LEU A 63 -11.28 3.06 -11.54
N PHE A 64 -12.55 3.27 -11.89
CA PHE A 64 -13.20 2.53 -12.97
C PHE A 64 -13.11 3.25 -14.31
N TYR A 65 -13.01 2.51 -15.41
CA TYR A 65 -13.17 3.07 -16.76
C TYR A 65 -14.60 3.60 -16.95
N GLY A 66 -14.74 4.72 -17.69
CA GLY A 66 -16.04 5.30 -18.02
C GLY A 66 -16.72 6.17 -16.94
N THR A 67 -16.20 6.25 -15.71
CA THR A 67 -16.73 7.16 -14.67
C THR A 67 -15.64 7.59 -13.67
N GLY A 68 -15.75 8.81 -13.15
CA GLY A 68 -14.91 9.30 -12.05
C GLY A 68 -15.53 9.15 -10.67
N ILE A 69 -16.80 8.72 -10.60
CA ILE A 69 -17.58 8.64 -9.37
C ILE A 69 -16.99 7.56 -8.44
N PRO A 70 -16.80 7.85 -7.14
CA PRO A 70 -16.43 6.84 -6.15
C PRO A 70 -17.44 5.68 -6.09
N ALA A 71 -16.92 4.47 -5.92
CA ALA A 71 -17.71 3.27 -5.69
C ALA A 71 -17.47 2.74 -4.27
N CYS A 72 -18.39 1.90 -3.80
CA CYS A 72 -18.23 1.14 -2.58
C CYS A 72 -18.41 -0.35 -2.85
N ILE A 73 -17.78 -1.18 -2.02
CA ILE A 73 -18.07 -2.61 -1.93
C ILE A 73 -19.05 -2.81 -0.80
N LEU A 74 -20.23 -3.34 -1.11
CA LEU A 74 -21.20 -3.79 -0.10
C LEU A 74 -21.01 -5.28 0.13
N VAL A 75 -20.62 -5.65 1.36
CA VAL A 75 -20.43 -7.04 1.76
C VAL A 75 -21.72 -7.56 2.37
N LEU A 76 -22.34 -8.50 1.68
CA LEU A 76 -23.49 -9.25 2.14
C LEU A 76 -23.07 -10.58 2.75
N ASP A 77 -23.71 -10.97 3.84
CA ASP A 77 -23.49 -12.26 4.47
C ASP A 77 -24.81 -12.74 5.07
N LYS A 78 -25.27 -13.95 4.73
CA LYS A 78 -26.50 -14.50 5.32
C LYS A 78 -26.23 -15.34 6.57
N GLU A 79 -24.99 -15.76 6.76
CA GLU A 79 -24.58 -16.60 7.89
C GLU A 79 -24.57 -15.79 9.19
N ASN A 80 -25.30 -16.23 10.22
CA ASN A 80 -25.39 -15.50 11.50
C ASN A 80 -25.93 -14.07 11.38
N ALA A 81 -26.70 -13.75 10.33
CA ALA A 81 -27.20 -12.40 10.09
C ALA A 81 -28.04 -11.84 11.26
N GLN A 82 -28.83 -12.68 11.92
CA GLN A 82 -29.66 -12.27 13.06
C GLN A 82 -28.86 -11.91 14.32
N ALA A 83 -27.61 -12.36 14.43
CA ALA A 83 -26.75 -12.04 15.57
C ALA A 83 -25.93 -10.75 15.36
N ARG A 84 -26.00 -10.12 14.18
CA ARG A 84 -25.21 -8.93 13.87
C ARG A 84 -25.78 -7.69 14.54
N THR A 85 -24.90 -6.96 15.20
CA THR A 85 -25.23 -5.76 15.98
C THR A 85 -24.90 -4.46 15.25
N GLY A 86 -24.27 -4.52 14.08
CA GLY A 86 -23.80 -3.37 13.35
C GLY A 86 -23.25 -3.69 11.96
N VAL A 87 -22.69 -2.68 11.32
CA VAL A 87 -22.05 -2.74 10.00
C VAL A 87 -20.61 -2.28 10.15
N PHE A 88 -19.66 -3.12 9.73
CA PHE A 88 -18.25 -2.74 9.72
C PHE A 88 -17.95 -1.87 8.50
N MET A 89 -17.51 -0.63 8.73
CA MET A 89 -17.25 0.34 7.67
C MET A 89 -15.75 0.61 7.54
N ILE A 90 -15.29 0.74 6.29
CA ILE A 90 -13.93 1.17 5.94
C ILE A 90 -14.02 2.33 4.95
N ASP A 91 -13.32 3.43 5.23
CA ASP A 91 -13.05 4.50 4.27
C ASP A 91 -11.65 4.33 3.67
N ALA A 92 -11.55 3.60 2.56
CA ALA A 92 -10.30 3.44 1.82
C ALA A 92 -10.12 4.49 0.70
N SER A 93 -10.92 5.57 0.69
CA SER A 93 -10.95 6.53 -0.41
C SER A 93 -9.61 7.25 -0.67
N LYS A 94 -8.74 7.31 0.33
CA LYS A 94 -7.39 7.92 0.26
C LYS A 94 -6.27 6.93 -0.09
N GLY A 95 -6.52 5.61 -0.03
CA GLY A 95 -5.51 4.59 -0.29
C GLY A 95 -5.41 4.26 -1.79
N PHE A 96 -4.60 5.01 -2.53
CA PHE A 96 -4.33 4.76 -3.96
C PHE A 96 -3.03 5.40 -4.41
N MET A 97 -2.55 5.00 -5.60
CA MET A 97 -1.59 5.77 -6.38
C MET A 97 -2.25 6.38 -7.61
N LYS A 98 -1.75 7.54 -8.05
CA LYS A 98 -2.17 8.11 -9.33
C LYS A 98 -1.54 7.34 -10.48
N ASP A 99 -2.33 7.10 -11.51
CA ASP A 99 -1.93 6.43 -12.74
C ASP A 99 -2.54 7.20 -13.93
N GLY A 100 -1.82 8.25 -14.35
CA GLY A 100 -2.32 9.23 -15.31
C GLY A 100 -3.64 9.88 -14.86
N PRO A 101 -4.73 9.81 -15.67
CA PRO A 101 -6.04 10.35 -15.30
C PRO A 101 -6.83 9.42 -14.34
N LYS A 102 -6.29 8.24 -14.01
CA LYS A 102 -6.92 7.23 -13.16
C LYS A 102 -6.23 7.14 -11.81
N ASN A 103 -6.91 6.52 -10.87
CA ASN A 103 -6.30 6.03 -9.64
C ASN A 103 -6.16 4.50 -9.76
N ARG A 104 -5.15 3.95 -9.10
CA ARG A 104 -4.90 2.51 -9.00
C ARG A 104 -4.73 2.12 -7.54
N LEU A 105 -5.37 1.05 -7.11
CA LEU A 105 -5.09 0.44 -5.81
C LEU A 105 -3.74 -0.26 -5.90
N ARG A 106 -2.84 0.05 -4.97
CA ARG A 106 -1.58 -0.66 -4.80
C ARG A 106 -1.80 -2.00 -4.11
N SER A 107 -0.79 -2.87 -4.13
CA SER A 107 -0.86 -4.15 -3.44
C SER A 107 -1.09 -3.96 -1.93
N ARG A 108 -0.43 -2.96 -1.32
CA ARG A 108 -0.64 -2.60 0.08
C ARG A 108 -2.05 -2.12 0.41
N ASP A 109 -2.67 -1.36 -0.49
CA ASP A 109 -4.00 -0.78 -0.26
C ASP A 109 -5.03 -1.91 -0.20
N ILE A 110 -4.91 -2.89 -1.10
CA ILE A 110 -5.76 -4.09 -1.13
C ILE A 110 -5.55 -4.94 0.13
N HIS A 111 -4.30 -5.22 0.48
CA HIS A 111 -3.96 -6.06 1.64
C HIS A 111 -4.48 -5.45 2.95
N LYS A 112 -4.26 -4.15 3.16
CA LYS A 112 -4.78 -3.41 4.33
C LYS A 112 -6.30 -3.47 4.42
N ILE A 113 -7.02 -3.24 3.32
CA ILE A 113 -8.49 -3.36 3.29
C ILE A 113 -8.93 -4.77 3.73
N VAL A 114 -8.29 -5.81 3.18
CA VAL A 114 -8.65 -7.21 3.47
C VAL A 114 -8.35 -7.59 4.92
N ASP A 115 -7.17 -7.24 5.43
CA ASP A 115 -6.76 -7.52 6.82
C ASP A 115 -7.69 -6.82 7.82
N VAL A 116 -7.91 -5.52 7.62
CA VAL A 116 -8.80 -4.70 8.46
C VAL A 116 -10.23 -5.21 8.42
N PHE A 117 -10.75 -5.58 7.26
CA PHE A 117 -12.12 -6.10 7.12
C PHE A 117 -12.31 -7.45 7.79
N ASN A 118 -11.39 -8.39 7.56
CA ASN A 118 -11.52 -9.76 8.05
C ASN A 118 -11.37 -9.83 9.57
N ARG A 119 -10.47 -9.02 10.14
CA ARG A 119 -10.24 -8.94 11.59
C ARG A 119 -11.12 -7.91 12.30
N GLN A 120 -11.85 -7.10 11.54
CA GLN A 120 -12.70 -6.01 12.03
C GLN A 120 -11.92 -5.02 12.93
N LEU A 121 -10.71 -4.65 12.50
CA LEU A 121 -9.85 -3.73 13.24
C LEU A 121 -10.40 -2.31 13.16
N GLU A 122 -10.62 -1.66 14.31
CA GLU A 122 -10.96 -0.25 14.33
C GLU A 122 -9.69 0.60 14.26
N ILE A 123 -9.59 1.42 13.23
CA ILE A 123 -8.46 2.30 12.98
C ILE A 123 -9.02 3.71 12.85
N ASP A 124 -8.47 4.64 13.63
CA ASP A 124 -8.92 6.03 13.63
C ASP A 124 -8.95 6.59 12.20
N ARG A 125 -10.05 7.29 11.88
CA ARG A 125 -10.33 7.87 10.55
C ARG A 125 -10.34 6.92 9.35
N TYR A 126 -10.24 5.60 9.56
CA TYR A 126 -10.16 4.61 8.49
C TYR A 126 -11.24 3.53 8.59
N SER A 127 -11.46 2.95 9.77
CA SER A 127 -12.40 1.84 9.94
C SER A 127 -13.09 1.84 11.31
N ARG A 128 -14.36 1.43 11.34
CA ARG A 128 -15.17 1.43 12.56
C ARG A 128 -16.32 0.42 12.47
N MET A 129 -16.61 -0.28 13.57
CA MET A 129 -17.88 -1.00 13.72
C MET A 129 -18.98 -0.01 14.10
N VAL A 130 -19.92 0.22 13.19
CA VAL A 130 -21.03 1.14 13.45
C VAL A 130 -22.23 0.35 13.97
N PRO A 131 -22.67 0.56 15.23
CA PRO A 131 -23.81 -0.16 15.78
C PRO A 131 -25.11 0.15 15.03
N LEU A 132 -25.99 -0.84 14.89
CA LEU A 132 -27.29 -0.66 14.25
C LEU A 132 -28.14 0.41 14.97
N ALA A 133 -27.96 0.58 16.27
CA ALA A 133 -28.61 1.64 17.05
C ALA A 133 -28.19 3.04 16.58
N GLU A 134 -26.90 3.27 16.28
CA GLU A 134 -26.40 4.54 15.74
C GLU A 134 -26.89 4.76 14.30
N ILE A 135 -26.93 3.70 13.49
CA ILE A 135 -27.46 3.75 12.12
C ILE A 135 -28.97 4.07 12.12
N ALA A 136 -29.72 3.55 13.09
CA ALA A 136 -31.16 3.75 13.23
C ALA A 136 -31.54 5.06 13.93
N ASP A 137 -30.58 5.79 14.50
CA ASP A 137 -30.82 7.09 15.13
C ASP A 137 -31.49 8.06 14.14
N PRO A 138 -32.48 8.88 14.55
CA PRO A 138 -33.15 9.82 13.66
C PRO A 138 -32.21 10.77 12.90
N LYS A 139 -31.01 11.06 13.42
CA LYS A 139 -29.99 11.87 12.73
C LYS A 139 -29.40 11.17 11.50
N ASN A 140 -29.36 9.84 11.52
CA ASN A 140 -28.84 9.01 10.44
C ASN A 140 -29.95 8.38 9.59
N ASP A 141 -31.10 8.01 10.16
CA ASP A 141 -32.26 7.40 9.47
C ASP A 141 -31.85 6.32 8.46
N TYR A 142 -31.03 5.37 8.90
CA TYR A 142 -30.50 4.27 8.09
C TYR A 142 -29.67 4.73 6.86
N ASN A 143 -29.17 5.96 6.85
CA ASN A 143 -28.24 6.46 5.84
C ASN A 143 -26.84 5.88 6.11
N LEU A 144 -26.28 5.17 5.14
CA LEU A 144 -24.99 4.49 5.25
C LEU A 144 -23.84 5.29 4.61
N ASN A 145 -24.01 6.60 4.40
CA ASN A 145 -22.93 7.43 3.86
C ASN A 145 -21.74 7.44 4.83
N ILE A 146 -20.59 6.93 4.38
CA ILE A 146 -19.41 6.66 5.22
C ILE A 146 -18.95 7.89 6.03
N PRO A 147 -18.88 9.11 5.46
CA PRO A 147 -18.48 10.31 6.21
C PRO A 147 -19.36 10.69 7.39
N ARG A 148 -20.54 10.07 7.56
CA ARG A 148 -21.37 10.26 8.77
C ARG A 148 -20.83 9.52 9.99
N TYR A 149 -19.98 8.53 9.77
CA TYR A 149 -19.52 7.58 10.79
C TYR A 149 -18.01 7.58 10.97
N ILE A 150 -17.28 7.91 9.90
CA ILE A 150 -15.82 7.99 9.87
C ILE A 150 -15.45 9.35 9.30
N ASP A 151 -14.83 10.19 10.14
CA ASP A 151 -14.27 11.46 9.70
C ASP A 151 -12.84 11.23 9.20
N SER A 152 -12.70 11.19 7.88
CA SER A 152 -11.39 11.03 7.23
C SER A 152 -10.69 12.36 6.94
N SER A 153 -11.21 13.50 7.41
CA SER A 153 -10.57 14.80 7.23
C SER A 153 -9.23 14.89 8.00
N GLU A 154 -8.33 15.72 7.46
CA GLU A 154 -7.10 16.04 8.19
C GLU A 154 -7.44 17.02 9.32
N PRO A 155 -6.78 16.91 10.49
CA PRO A 155 -6.97 17.89 11.54
C PRO A 155 -6.61 19.28 11.00
N GLU A 156 -7.39 20.28 11.35
CA GLU A 156 -7.06 21.66 11.00
C GLU A 156 -5.71 22.05 11.63
N ASP A 157 -4.87 22.72 10.84
CA ASP A 157 -3.64 23.32 11.33
C ASP A 157 -3.96 24.48 12.28
N LEU A 158 -3.66 24.30 13.56
CA LEU A 158 -4.01 25.23 14.62
C LEU A 158 -3.05 26.42 14.63
N GLN A 159 -3.42 27.48 13.92
CA GLN A 159 -2.67 28.74 13.91
C GLN A 159 -2.55 29.35 15.31
N ASP A 160 -1.32 29.61 15.76
CA ASP A 160 -1.04 30.27 17.05
C ASP A 160 -0.74 31.76 16.84
N LEU A 161 -1.68 32.62 17.25
CA LEU A 161 -1.54 34.08 17.12
C LEU A 161 -0.34 34.64 17.90
N ARG A 162 0.04 34.05 19.04
CA ARG A 162 1.18 34.52 19.82
C ARG A 162 2.50 34.10 19.18
N ALA A 163 2.57 32.90 18.59
CA ALA A 163 3.71 32.49 17.78
C ALA A 163 3.92 33.45 16.59
N HIS A 164 2.85 33.82 15.88
CA HIS A 164 2.90 34.80 14.78
C HIS A 164 3.41 36.18 15.22
N LEU A 165 3.02 36.64 16.40
CA LEU A 165 3.39 37.98 16.91
C LEU A 165 4.75 38.03 17.60
N HIS A 166 5.16 36.95 18.26
CA HIS A 166 6.32 36.94 19.17
C HIS A 166 7.39 35.90 18.80
N GLY A 167 7.22 35.18 17.69
CA GLY A 167 8.07 34.06 17.29
C GLY A 167 7.94 32.84 18.20
N GLY A 168 8.76 31.82 17.97
CA GLY A 168 8.76 30.55 18.70
C GLY A 168 7.68 29.58 18.24
N ILE A 169 7.90 28.30 18.54
CA ILE A 169 7.07 27.16 18.16
C ILE A 169 6.27 26.72 19.38
N PRO A 170 4.93 26.61 19.31
CA PRO A 170 4.12 26.11 20.41
C PRO A 170 4.57 24.72 20.86
N GLU A 171 4.72 24.51 22.17
CA GLU A 171 5.16 23.22 22.73
C GLU A 171 4.22 22.07 22.35
N ARG A 172 2.90 22.35 22.24
CA ARG A 172 1.90 21.37 21.80
C ARG A 172 2.19 20.79 20.40
N ASP A 173 2.77 21.58 19.50
CA ASP A 173 3.04 21.14 18.12
C ASP A 173 4.27 20.23 18.09
N ILE A 174 5.23 20.50 18.99
CA ILE A 174 6.36 19.61 19.23
C ILE A 174 5.92 18.34 19.95
N ASP A 175 5.01 18.42 20.93
CA ASP A 175 4.47 17.25 21.62
C ASP A 175 3.65 16.34 20.69
N ALA A 176 3.01 16.89 19.65
CA ALA A 176 2.31 16.11 18.64
C ALA A 176 3.25 15.17 17.84
N LEU A 177 4.56 15.40 17.88
CA LEU A 177 5.59 14.55 17.30
C LEU A 177 6.08 13.46 18.27
N SER A 178 5.30 13.13 19.31
CA SER A 178 5.66 12.18 20.39
C SER A 178 6.23 10.85 19.89
N ALA A 179 5.65 10.27 18.83
CA ALA A 179 6.13 9.01 18.26
C ALA A 179 7.62 9.07 17.84
N TYR A 180 8.06 10.22 17.32
CA TYR A 180 9.47 10.42 16.96
C TYR A 180 10.35 10.60 18.19
N TRP A 181 9.85 11.24 19.26
CA TRP A 181 10.60 11.40 20.51
C TRP A 181 10.69 10.10 21.31
N GLU A 182 9.71 9.21 21.19
CA GLU A 182 9.78 7.87 21.76
C GLU A 182 10.82 7.02 21.02
N ALA A 183 10.91 7.15 19.70
CA ALA A 183 11.90 6.45 18.89
C ALA A 183 13.32 7.04 19.02
N PHE A 184 13.42 8.37 19.16
CA PHE A 184 14.66 9.13 19.21
C PHE A 184 14.66 10.14 20.38
N PRO A 185 14.80 9.67 21.64
CA PRO A 185 14.64 10.52 22.83
C PRO A 185 15.59 11.70 22.89
N SER A 186 16.82 11.56 22.37
CA SER A 186 17.82 12.63 22.42
C SER A 186 17.55 13.76 21.42
N LEU A 187 16.81 13.49 20.34
CA LEU A 187 16.60 14.46 19.27
C LEU A 187 15.77 15.66 19.72
N ARG A 188 14.79 15.46 20.62
CA ARG A 188 13.94 16.57 21.09
C ARG A 188 14.75 17.68 21.73
N SER A 189 15.65 17.35 22.66
CA SER A 189 16.50 18.34 23.35
C SER A 189 17.67 18.84 22.49
N THR A 190 18.05 18.08 21.46
CA THR A 190 19.06 18.49 20.47
C THR A 190 18.50 19.53 19.50
N LEU A 191 17.25 19.37 19.06
CA LEU A 191 16.61 20.21 18.05
C LEU A 191 15.94 21.45 18.65
N PHE A 192 15.48 21.38 19.90
CA PHE A 192 14.69 22.45 20.51
C PHE A 192 15.26 22.93 21.86
N LYS A 193 15.10 24.22 22.11
CA LYS A 193 15.46 24.87 23.39
C LYS A 193 14.27 25.68 23.93
N PRO A 194 14.16 25.86 25.26
CA PRO A 194 13.13 26.71 25.85
C PRO A 194 13.19 28.15 25.33
N ASN A 195 12.03 28.74 25.01
CA ASN A 195 11.88 30.17 24.72
C ASN A 195 11.14 30.86 25.88
N ARG A 196 9.80 30.78 25.88
CA ARG A 196 8.91 31.34 26.90
C ARG A 196 7.92 30.26 27.34
N PRO A 197 7.16 30.41 28.44
CA PRO A 197 6.23 29.38 28.89
C PRO A 197 5.29 28.91 27.78
N GLY A 198 5.36 27.63 27.44
CA GLY A 198 4.59 26.98 26.36
C GLY A 198 5.15 27.13 24.94
N TYR A 199 6.38 27.65 24.76
CA TYR A 199 7.01 27.82 23.45
C TYR A 199 8.50 27.43 23.46
N LEU A 200 8.94 26.90 22.33
CA LEU A 200 10.31 26.44 22.06
C LEU A 200 10.89 27.21 20.86
N ASP A 201 12.21 27.31 20.79
CA ASP A 201 12.92 27.72 19.57
C ASP A 201 13.74 26.55 19.03
N LEU A 202 14.09 26.61 17.75
CA LEU A 202 15.13 25.73 17.21
C LEU A 202 16.46 26.02 17.93
N ALA A 203 17.12 24.95 18.36
CA ALA A 203 18.45 25.01 18.96
C ALA A 203 19.55 25.11 17.89
N ILE A 204 19.24 24.71 16.66
CA ILE A 204 20.12 24.70 15.48
C ILE A 204 19.50 25.51 14.33
N ASP A 205 20.27 25.75 13.27
CA ASP A 205 19.70 26.35 12.05
C ASP A 205 18.71 25.38 11.39
N VAL A 206 17.66 25.94 10.76
CA VAL A 206 16.65 25.16 10.05
C VAL A 206 17.26 24.33 8.92
N THR A 207 18.34 24.82 8.29
CA THR A 207 19.04 24.08 7.22
C THR A 207 19.75 22.83 7.73
N ASP A 208 20.10 22.79 9.01
CA ASP A 208 20.90 21.72 9.61
C ASP A 208 20.02 20.62 10.25
N VAL A 209 18.70 20.85 10.35
CA VAL A 209 17.76 19.92 11.00
C VAL A 209 17.81 18.52 10.39
N GLN A 210 17.72 18.43 9.07
CA GLN A 210 17.74 17.13 8.39
C GLN A 210 19.05 16.37 8.66
N GLN A 211 20.19 17.05 8.47
CA GLN A 211 21.50 16.42 8.64
C GLN A 211 21.73 16.01 10.10
N THR A 212 21.32 16.84 11.06
CA THR A 212 21.41 16.53 12.50
C THR A 212 20.64 15.26 12.86
N ILE A 213 19.44 15.09 12.29
CA ILE A 213 18.63 13.87 12.50
C ILE A 213 19.35 12.65 11.89
N LEU A 214 19.77 12.75 10.62
CA LEU A 214 20.46 11.66 9.91
C LEU A 214 21.77 11.26 10.59
N ASP A 215 22.46 12.21 11.22
CA ASP A 215 23.72 11.95 11.90
C ASP A 215 23.61 11.40 13.31
N SER A 216 22.42 11.47 13.92
CA SER A 216 22.19 10.95 15.26
C SER A 216 22.46 9.44 15.34
N SER A 217 23.05 9.00 16.45
CA SER A 217 23.29 7.58 16.69
C SER A 217 21.97 6.80 16.75
N GLU A 218 20.92 7.40 17.32
CA GLU A 218 19.59 6.78 17.44
C GLU A 218 18.97 6.51 16.06
N PHE A 219 19.05 7.46 15.12
CA PHE A 219 18.59 7.23 13.74
C PHE A 219 19.46 6.20 13.02
N LYS A 220 20.79 6.28 13.13
CA LYS A 220 21.71 5.32 12.50
C LYS A 220 21.46 3.89 13.00
N ASP A 221 21.24 3.70 14.29
CA ASP A 221 20.93 2.41 14.88
C ASP A 221 19.51 1.93 14.53
N PHE A 222 18.54 2.84 14.39
CA PHE A 222 17.22 2.50 13.85
C PHE A 222 17.30 2.01 12.40
N ALA A 223 17.99 2.74 11.52
CA ALA A 223 18.19 2.36 10.13
C ALA A 223 18.93 1.02 10.01
N ARG A 224 19.98 0.81 10.80
CA ARG A 224 20.71 -0.47 10.84
C ARG A 224 19.80 -1.62 11.26
N ARG A 225 19.01 -1.46 12.33
CA ARG A 225 18.05 -2.49 12.76
C ARG A 225 17.04 -2.84 11.67
N ALA A 226 16.51 -1.85 10.96
CA ALA A 226 15.59 -2.10 9.85
C ALA A 226 16.27 -2.88 8.70
N GLN A 227 17.53 -2.59 8.39
CA GLN A 227 18.32 -3.33 7.40
C GLN A 227 18.64 -4.75 7.85
N ASP A 228 19.02 -4.93 9.12
CA ASP A 228 19.32 -6.23 9.71
C ASP A 228 18.07 -7.13 9.66
N LEU A 229 16.90 -6.58 9.97
CA LEU A 229 15.61 -7.27 9.87
C LEU A 229 15.32 -7.80 8.45
N VAL A 230 15.54 -6.99 7.41
CA VAL A 230 15.39 -7.44 6.02
C VAL A 230 16.45 -8.46 5.64
N THR A 231 17.68 -8.29 6.13
CA THR A 231 18.79 -9.23 5.88
C THR A 231 18.50 -10.61 6.48
N ASP A 232 18.02 -10.63 7.73
CA ASP A 232 17.64 -11.85 8.43
C ASP A 232 16.44 -12.52 7.74
N TRP A 233 15.41 -11.74 7.38
CA TRP A 233 14.27 -12.23 6.60
C TRP A 233 14.72 -12.87 5.28
N PHE A 234 15.61 -12.21 4.53
CA PHE A 234 16.17 -12.79 3.32
C PHE A 234 16.97 -14.07 3.60
N GLY A 235 17.72 -14.11 4.70
CA GLY A 235 18.45 -15.30 5.14
C GLY A 235 17.53 -16.50 5.41
N VAL A 236 16.36 -16.27 6.01
CA VAL A 236 15.34 -17.30 6.27
C VAL A 236 14.77 -17.85 4.95
N HIS A 237 14.43 -16.98 4.00
CA HIS A 237 13.76 -17.36 2.76
C HIS A 237 14.72 -17.74 1.62
N ARG A 238 16.01 -17.48 1.77
CA ARG A 238 17.04 -17.75 0.74
C ARG A 238 16.97 -19.17 0.20
N SER A 239 16.81 -20.17 1.07
CA SER A 239 16.79 -21.56 0.63
C SER A 239 15.57 -21.86 -0.26
N GLU A 240 14.41 -21.27 0.03
CA GLU A 240 13.23 -21.41 -0.82
C GLU A 240 13.46 -20.75 -2.19
N LEU A 241 14.04 -19.54 -2.19
CA LEU A 241 14.37 -18.79 -3.40
C LEU A 241 15.39 -19.54 -4.28
N GLU A 242 16.47 -20.08 -3.71
CA GLU A 242 17.49 -20.83 -4.45
C GLU A 242 16.94 -22.13 -5.06
N ASN A 243 15.84 -22.67 -4.51
CA ASN A 243 15.22 -23.93 -4.95
C ASN A 243 14.03 -23.74 -5.91
N ILE A 244 13.79 -22.52 -6.42
CA ILE A 244 12.76 -22.29 -7.45
C ILE A 244 12.99 -23.22 -8.65
N ASN A 245 11.92 -23.88 -9.09
CA ASN A 245 11.93 -24.87 -10.17
C ASN A 245 10.55 -24.92 -10.86
N ALA A 246 10.39 -25.82 -11.83
CA ALA A 246 9.17 -25.93 -12.64
C ALA A 246 7.87 -26.21 -11.85
N ASP A 247 7.96 -26.79 -10.65
CA ASP A 247 6.81 -27.09 -9.79
C ASP A 247 6.48 -25.94 -8.82
N THR A 248 7.29 -24.88 -8.78
CA THR A 248 7.08 -23.72 -7.91
C THR A 248 5.74 -23.03 -8.21
N ARG A 249 4.99 -22.69 -7.16
CA ARG A 249 3.77 -21.90 -7.29
C ARG A 249 4.09 -20.44 -6.98
N SER A 250 4.41 -19.66 -8.02
CA SER A 250 4.87 -18.27 -7.89
C SER A 250 3.96 -17.40 -7.01
N ASN A 251 2.64 -17.53 -7.13
CA ASN A 251 1.67 -16.79 -6.30
C ASN A 251 1.71 -17.18 -4.81
N GLU A 252 1.96 -18.46 -4.49
CA GLU A 252 2.10 -18.92 -3.10
C GLU A 252 3.45 -18.47 -2.52
N LEU A 253 4.51 -18.52 -3.33
CA LEU A 253 5.84 -18.03 -2.97
C LEU A 253 5.80 -16.55 -2.56
N ILE A 254 5.32 -15.65 -3.44
CA ILE A 254 5.29 -14.22 -3.11
C ILE A 254 4.34 -13.90 -1.94
N ALA A 255 3.22 -14.62 -1.83
CA ALA A 255 2.31 -14.44 -0.69
C ALA A 255 3.01 -14.77 0.64
N SER A 256 3.72 -15.90 0.71
CA SER A 256 4.49 -16.30 1.89
C SER A 256 5.56 -15.28 2.26
N LEU A 257 6.37 -14.88 1.28
CA LEU A 257 7.44 -13.89 1.44
C LEU A 257 6.89 -12.55 1.96
N ALA A 258 5.84 -12.04 1.32
CA ALA A 258 5.30 -10.73 1.61
C ALA A 258 4.52 -10.69 2.93
N ASP A 259 3.77 -11.73 3.28
CA ASP A 259 3.07 -11.82 4.56
C ASP A 259 4.05 -11.93 5.74
N ASP A 260 5.15 -12.68 5.59
CA ASP A 260 6.18 -12.79 6.61
C ASP A 260 6.92 -11.45 6.81
N LEU A 261 7.29 -10.77 5.72
CA LEU A 261 7.91 -9.45 5.79
C LEU A 261 6.98 -8.42 6.45
N LEU A 262 5.69 -8.42 6.08
CA LEU A 262 4.68 -7.56 6.70
C LEU A 262 4.56 -7.84 8.21
N ALA A 263 4.55 -9.12 8.61
CA ALA A 263 4.46 -9.49 10.02
C ALA A 263 5.67 -9.01 10.85
N LEU A 264 6.87 -9.09 10.27
CA LEU A 264 8.12 -8.66 10.89
C LEU A 264 8.10 -7.17 11.25
N PHE A 265 7.57 -6.33 10.35
CA PHE A 265 7.58 -4.87 10.50
C PHE A 265 6.45 -4.29 11.37
N LYS A 266 5.43 -5.08 11.75
CA LYS A 266 4.35 -4.63 12.66
C LYS A 266 4.83 -4.08 14.01
N SER A 267 6.01 -4.53 14.46
CA SER A 267 6.57 -4.14 15.75
C SER A 267 7.62 -3.02 15.66
N VAL A 268 7.96 -2.59 14.45
CA VAL A 268 9.00 -1.58 14.23
C VAL A 268 8.34 -0.20 14.29
N PRO A 269 8.71 0.66 15.27
CA PRO A 269 8.11 1.98 15.38
C PRO A 269 8.41 2.83 14.15
N LEU A 270 7.53 3.77 13.83
CA LEU A 270 7.64 4.74 12.72
C LEU A 270 7.60 4.16 11.30
N LEU A 271 7.69 2.85 11.09
CA LEU A 271 7.53 2.22 9.79
C LEU A 271 6.14 1.60 9.70
N ASP A 272 5.37 1.96 8.66
CA ASP A 272 4.11 1.30 8.34
C ASP A 272 4.43 -0.03 7.62
N GLU A 273 3.93 -1.14 8.16
CA GLU A 273 4.21 -2.48 7.64
C GLU A 273 3.68 -2.69 6.21
N TYR A 274 2.61 -1.98 5.83
CA TYR A 274 2.03 -2.03 4.49
C TYR A 274 2.88 -1.23 3.49
N ASP A 275 3.57 -0.18 3.93
CA ASP A 275 4.55 0.52 3.11
C ASP A 275 5.74 -0.38 2.76
N ILE A 276 6.23 -1.17 3.72
CA ILE A 276 7.31 -2.15 3.48
C ILE A 276 6.85 -3.28 2.56
N TYR A 277 5.65 -3.81 2.79
CA TYR A 277 5.01 -4.79 1.91
C TYR A 277 4.92 -4.29 0.46
N GLU A 278 4.57 -3.02 0.24
CA GLU A 278 4.51 -2.44 -1.10
C GLU A 278 5.86 -2.40 -1.81
N GLN A 279 6.96 -2.16 -1.09
CA GLN A 279 8.28 -2.15 -1.70
C GLN A 279 8.61 -3.51 -2.30
N LEU A 280 8.37 -4.59 -1.55
CA LEU A 280 8.56 -5.95 -2.05
C LEU A 280 7.61 -6.25 -3.21
N MET A 281 6.33 -5.89 -3.09
CA MET A 281 5.36 -6.16 -4.15
C MET A 281 5.66 -5.37 -5.43
N THR A 282 6.16 -4.14 -5.32
CA THR A 282 6.61 -3.35 -6.46
C THR A 282 7.77 -4.06 -7.16
N TYR A 283 8.80 -4.47 -6.40
CA TYR A 283 9.91 -5.22 -6.96
C TYR A 283 9.47 -6.56 -7.59
N TRP A 284 8.48 -7.21 -6.99
CA TRP A 284 7.88 -8.42 -7.55
C TRP A 284 7.26 -8.17 -8.92
N HIS A 285 6.35 -7.20 -9.02
CA HIS A 285 5.64 -6.92 -10.27
C HIS A 285 6.53 -6.33 -11.36
N GLU A 286 7.59 -5.61 -10.99
CA GLU A 286 8.49 -4.95 -11.95
C GLU A 286 9.66 -5.83 -12.41
N THR A 287 10.07 -6.82 -11.62
CA THR A 287 11.29 -7.59 -11.90
C THR A 287 11.15 -9.06 -11.51
N MET A 288 10.96 -9.36 -10.22
CA MET A 288 11.13 -10.72 -9.71
C MET A 288 10.11 -11.72 -10.27
N HIS A 289 8.89 -11.29 -10.63
CA HIS A 289 7.88 -12.16 -11.23
C HIS A 289 8.38 -12.78 -12.54
N ASP A 290 9.00 -11.98 -13.41
CA ASP A 290 9.49 -12.43 -14.70
C ASP A 290 10.73 -13.32 -14.54
N ASP A 291 11.62 -12.97 -13.60
CA ASP A 291 12.77 -13.81 -13.22
C ASP A 291 12.32 -15.20 -12.74
N VAL A 292 11.35 -15.25 -11.83
CA VAL A 292 10.78 -16.50 -11.32
C VAL A 292 10.18 -17.30 -12.46
N PHE A 293 9.44 -16.65 -13.37
CA PHE A 293 8.85 -17.33 -14.52
C PHE A 293 9.90 -17.93 -15.45
N LEU A 294 10.98 -17.19 -15.74
CA LEU A 294 12.10 -17.69 -16.54
C LEU A 294 12.77 -18.91 -15.89
N ILE A 295 13.05 -18.84 -14.58
CA ILE A 295 13.64 -19.95 -13.82
C ILE A 295 12.71 -21.17 -13.82
N MET A 296 11.40 -20.96 -13.65
CA MET A 296 10.43 -22.05 -13.68
C MET A 296 10.39 -22.76 -15.04
N ASN A 297 10.54 -22.03 -16.15
CA ASN A 297 10.44 -22.59 -17.50
C ASN A 297 11.75 -23.23 -17.97
N ASP A 298 12.88 -22.55 -17.76
CA ASP A 298 14.17 -22.92 -18.36
C ASP A 298 15.17 -23.48 -17.33
N GLY A 299 14.88 -23.30 -16.04
CA GLY A 299 15.83 -23.57 -14.96
C GLY A 299 16.91 -22.50 -14.85
N TRP A 300 17.56 -22.43 -13.67
CA TRP A 300 18.56 -21.41 -13.36
C TRP A 300 19.66 -21.24 -14.40
N LEU A 301 20.23 -22.35 -14.89
CA LEU A 301 21.40 -22.30 -15.77
C LEU A 301 21.05 -21.84 -17.19
N GLU A 302 19.92 -22.26 -17.74
CA GLU A 302 19.54 -21.85 -19.10
C GLU A 302 18.95 -20.44 -19.10
N ALA A 303 18.13 -20.09 -18.10
CA ALA A 303 17.58 -18.74 -17.93
C ALA A 303 18.68 -17.67 -17.74
N ALA A 304 19.82 -18.04 -17.15
CA ALA A 304 20.96 -17.15 -16.94
C ALA A 304 21.80 -16.90 -18.21
N LYS A 305 21.61 -17.68 -19.29
CA LYS A 305 22.43 -17.53 -20.51
C LYS A 305 22.00 -16.29 -21.31
N PRO A 306 22.95 -15.52 -21.87
CA PRO A 306 22.62 -14.45 -22.79
C PRO A 306 21.88 -14.99 -24.02
N ARG A 307 20.69 -14.44 -24.31
CA ARG A 307 19.96 -14.73 -25.55
C ARG A 307 20.20 -13.64 -26.58
N LYS A 308 19.97 -13.92 -27.85
CA LYS A 308 20.01 -12.87 -28.88
C LYS A 308 18.86 -11.89 -28.64
N ALA A 309 19.16 -10.59 -28.74
CA ALA A 309 18.13 -9.56 -28.69
C ALA A 309 17.15 -9.73 -29.85
N ILE A 310 15.86 -9.59 -29.57
CA ILE A 310 14.79 -9.77 -30.55
C ILE A 310 14.70 -8.52 -31.42
N GLU A 311 14.71 -8.74 -32.74
CA GLU A 311 14.41 -7.73 -33.75
C GLU A 311 13.33 -8.31 -34.69
N ASP A 312 12.08 -7.94 -34.44
CA ASP A 312 10.92 -8.31 -35.24
C ASP A 312 10.36 -7.06 -35.94
N LYS A 313 10.63 -6.97 -37.25
CA LYS A 313 10.21 -5.84 -38.08
C LYS A 313 8.69 -5.80 -38.30
N ASP A 314 8.04 -6.96 -38.32
CA ASP A 314 6.59 -7.06 -38.57
C ASP A 314 5.80 -6.61 -37.35
N ARG A 315 6.30 -6.92 -36.14
CA ARG A 315 5.72 -6.45 -34.87
C ARG A 315 6.24 -5.09 -34.41
N LYS A 316 7.16 -4.48 -35.17
CA LYS A 316 7.89 -3.25 -34.79
C LYS A 316 8.52 -3.36 -33.39
N LEU A 317 9.02 -4.54 -33.07
CA LEU A 317 9.66 -4.84 -31.80
C LEU A 317 11.16 -4.91 -32.01
N ALA A 318 11.91 -4.05 -31.35
CA ALA A 318 13.36 -4.12 -31.31
C ALA A 318 13.81 -3.91 -29.88
N GLU A 319 14.42 -4.93 -29.29
CA GLU A 319 14.95 -4.85 -27.94
C GLU A 319 16.28 -4.09 -27.90
N ALA A 320 16.45 -3.28 -26.86
CA ALA A 320 17.75 -2.71 -26.53
C ALA A 320 18.66 -3.83 -25.98
N PRO A 321 19.87 -4.04 -26.55
CA PRO A 321 20.79 -5.04 -26.05
C PRO A 321 21.45 -4.60 -24.74
N ASP A 322 21.68 -5.56 -23.85
CA ASP A 322 22.46 -5.35 -22.62
C ASP A 322 23.95 -5.58 -22.85
N LEU A 323 24.28 -6.43 -23.84
CA LEU A 323 25.65 -6.73 -24.22
C LEU A 323 25.79 -6.76 -25.74
N VAL A 324 26.82 -6.09 -26.25
CA VAL A 324 27.15 -6.10 -27.69
C VAL A 324 28.56 -6.65 -27.85
N VAL A 325 28.69 -7.74 -28.61
CA VAL A 325 29.98 -8.40 -28.87
C VAL A 325 30.36 -8.21 -30.33
N GLY A 326 31.55 -7.66 -30.57
CA GLY A 326 32.06 -7.31 -31.90
C GLY A 326 31.76 -5.87 -32.31
N SER A 327 32.09 -5.53 -33.55
CA SER A 327 31.99 -4.15 -34.07
C SER A 327 31.25 -4.08 -35.40
N GLY A 328 30.59 -2.96 -35.66
CA GLY A 328 29.93 -2.69 -36.93
C GLY A 328 28.71 -3.57 -37.19
N LYS A 329 28.42 -3.85 -38.47
CA LYS A 329 27.20 -4.59 -38.88
C LYS A 329 27.19 -6.07 -38.47
N SER A 330 28.33 -6.63 -38.08
CA SER A 330 28.46 -8.02 -37.62
C SER A 330 28.43 -8.16 -36.09
N ALA A 331 28.22 -7.07 -35.36
CA ALA A 331 28.12 -7.12 -33.92
C ALA A 331 26.89 -7.95 -33.50
N THR A 332 27.09 -8.88 -32.57
CA THR A 332 26.00 -9.69 -32.02
C THR A 332 25.45 -8.99 -30.78
N LYS A 333 24.13 -8.81 -30.77
CA LYS A 333 23.38 -8.12 -29.73
C LYS A 333 22.73 -9.15 -28.81
N TYR A 334 23.05 -9.08 -27.53
CA TYR A 334 22.54 -9.99 -26.51
C TYR A 334 21.64 -9.25 -25.52
N LYS A 335 20.62 -9.97 -25.05
CA LYS A 335 19.79 -9.62 -23.91
C LYS A 335 20.13 -10.57 -22.76
N MET A 336 20.19 -10.03 -21.55
CA MET A 336 20.55 -10.76 -20.34
C MET A 336 19.42 -10.58 -19.32
N ASP A 337 18.35 -11.36 -19.46
CA ASP A 337 17.10 -11.14 -18.73
C ASP A 337 17.26 -11.39 -17.22
N LEU A 338 17.80 -12.55 -16.83
CA LEU A 338 17.91 -12.95 -15.41
C LEU A 338 19.12 -12.35 -14.68
N LEU A 339 20.26 -12.19 -15.38
CA LEU A 339 21.51 -11.71 -14.79
C LEU A 339 22.01 -10.47 -15.53
N PRO A 340 21.67 -9.26 -15.06
CA PRO A 340 22.17 -8.01 -15.64
C PRO A 340 23.71 -7.96 -15.68
N PRO A 341 24.33 -7.35 -16.71
CA PRO A 341 25.79 -7.21 -16.81
C PRO A 341 26.42 -6.58 -15.57
N SER A 342 25.77 -5.58 -14.98
CA SER A 342 26.25 -4.88 -13.78
C SER A 342 26.48 -5.80 -12.60
N LEU A 343 25.65 -6.84 -12.41
CA LEU A 343 25.82 -7.81 -11.33
C LEU A 343 27.02 -8.74 -11.59
N ILE A 344 27.24 -9.11 -12.85
CA ILE A 344 28.39 -9.94 -13.26
C ILE A 344 29.68 -9.14 -13.08
N GLU A 345 29.70 -7.89 -13.53
CA GLU A 345 30.84 -6.99 -13.40
C GLU A 345 31.19 -6.74 -11.94
N ALA A 346 30.21 -6.37 -11.12
CA ALA A 346 30.42 -6.13 -9.70
C ALA A 346 30.96 -7.35 -8.95
N ARG A 347 30.58 -8.57 -9.37
CA ARG A 347 30.98 -9.81 -8.72
C ARG A 347 32.33 -10.35 -9.20
N TYR A 348 32.60 -10.29 -10.51
CA TYR A 348 33.74 -10.99 -11.12
C TYR A 348 34.80 -10.07 -11.74
N PHE A 349 34.47 -8.81 -12.03
CA PHE A 349 35.34 -7.87 -12.77
C PHE A 349 35.57 -6.55 -12.04
N ARG A 350 35.46 -6.55 -10.71
CA ARG A 350 35.60 -5.32 -9.89
C ARG A 350 36.97 -4.66 -10.07
N ALA A 351 38.05 -5.44 -10.09
CA ALA A 351 39.41 -4.91 -10.24
C ALA A 351 39.63 -4.28 -11.62
N GLU A 352 39.05 -4.89 -12.66
CA GLU A 352 39.07 -4.38 -14.03
C GLU A 352 38.26 -3.07 -14.14
N GLN A 353 37.09 -2.99 -13.49
CA GLN A 353 36.31 -1.75 -13.43
C GLN A 353 37.08 -0.62 -12.74
N GLU A 354 37.72 -0.89 -11.60
CA GLU A 354 38.54 0.11 -10.90
C GLU A 354 39.68 0.61 -11.80
N ARG A 355 40.34 -0.30 -12.52
CA ARG A 355 41.42 0.05 -13.46
C ARG A 355 40.92 0.87 -14.65
N VAL A 356 39.75 0.57 -15.20
CA VAL A 356 39.15 1.36 -16.28
C VAL A 356 38.83 2.77 -15.79
N ALA A 357 38.23 2.90 -14.61
CA ALA A 357 37.92 4.20 -14.01
C ALA A 357 39.18 5.05 -13.76
N GLU A 358 40.28 4.43 -13.32
CA GLU A 358 41.58 5.12 -13.19
C GLU A 358 42.11 5.62 -14.53
N LEU A 359 42.00 4.80 -15.59
CA LEU A 359 42.46 5.18 -16.93
C LEU A 359 41.60 6.29 -17.53
N ASP A 360 40.27 6.24 -17.34
CA ASP A 360 39.35 7.27 -17.81
C ASP A 360 39.53 8.59 -17.05
N ALA A 361 39.84 8.55 -15.76
CA ALA A 361 40.16 9.75 -14.98
C ALA A 361 41.52 10.37 -15.35
N ALA A 362 42.41 9.58 -15.96
CA ALA A 362 43.72 10.01 -16.43
C ALA A 362 43.73 10.49 -17.89
N ALA A 363 42.66 10.22 -18.66
CA ALA A 363 42.44 10.64 -20.04
C ALA A 363 41.75 12.01 -20.12
#